data_AF-A0A2S2R5X5-F1
#
_entry.id   AF-A0A2S2R5X5-F1
#
_cell.length_a   1.000
_cell.length_b   1.000
_cell.length_c   1.000
_cell.angle_alpha   90.00
_cell.angle_beta   90.00
_cell.angle_gamma   90.00
#
_symmetry.space_group_name_H-M   'P 1'
#
loop_
_entity.id
_entity.type
_entity.pdbx_description
1 polymer ?
#
loop_
_entity_poly.entity_id
_entity_poly.type
_entity_poly.pdbx_seq_one_letter_code
_entity_poly.pdbx_strand_id
1 'polypeptide(L)'
;LIRKQLVDRARDFNIILDDVSITELSFGKEYTAAVEAKQVAHQEAQRAVFFVERAKQERQQKILQAEGEAEAAKMLGEAIGRNPGYLKLRKIRAAQNISRTIATSQNRVYLSGNGLMLNISDPSFDEQSDKLLKSKK
;
A
#
# COMPACT_ATOMS: atom_id res chain seq x y z
N LEU A 1 -33.34 32.36 -24.88
CA LEU A 1 -34.33 33.28 -24.25
C LEU A 1 -33.84 34.73 -24.29
N ILE A 2 -32.62 35.01 -23.81
CA ILE A 2 -32.03 36.36 -23.72
C ILE A 2 -31.83 37.03 -25.09
N ARG A 3 -31.28 36.32 -26.09
CA ARG A 3 -31.11 36.84 -27.47
C ARG A 3 -32.41 37.38 -28.07
N LYS A 4 -33.52 36.64 -27.92
CA LYS A 4 -34.83 37.03 -28.48
C LYS A 4 -35.37 38.32 -27.83
N GLN A 5 -35.27 38.42 -26.50
CA GLN A 5 -35.68 39.64 -25.78
C GLN A 5 -34.85 40.87 -26.16
N LEU A 6 -33.55 40.71 -26.38
CA LEU A 6 -32.69 41.80 -26.84
C LEU A 6 -33.01 42.22 -28.28
N VAL A 7 -33.22 41.25 -29.18
CA VAL A 7 -33.60 41.52 -30.58
C VAL A 7 -34.94 42.24 -30.68
N ASP A 8 -35.94 41.85 -29.89
CA ASP A 8 -37.25 42.50 -29.92
C ASP A 8 -37.20 43.95 -29.40
N ARG A 9 -36.44 44.23 -28.33
CA ARG A 9 -36.24 45.63 -27.88
C ARG A 9 -35.38 46.45 -28.83
N ALA A 10 -34.40 45.85 -29.50
CA ALA A 10 -33.54 46.55 -30.45
C ALA A 10 -34.29 46.97 -31.72
N ARG A 11 -35.32 46.20 -32.12
CA ARG A 11 -36.22 46.54 -33.24
C ARG A 11 -36.98 47.84 -33.03
N ASP A 12 -37.43 48.15 -31.81
CA ASP A 12 -38.13 49.41 -31.50
C ASP A 12 -37.25 50.64 -31.75
N PHE A 13 -35.92 50.47 -31.72
CA PHE A 13 -34.93 51.52 -31.98
C PHE A 13 -34.27 51.39 -33.38
N ASN A 14 -34.78 50.53 -34.26
CA ASN A 14 -34.19 50.24 -35.58
C ASN A 14 -32.72 49.76 -35.55
N ILE A 15 -32.31 49.06 -34.48
CA ILE A 15 -30.95 48.50 -34.36
C ILE A 15 -30.97 47.02 -34.74
N ILE A 16 -30.08 46.60 -35.63
CA ILE A 16 -29.91 45.19 -36.04
C ILE A 16 -28.82 44.55 -35.16
N LEU A 17 -29.18 43.45 -34.48
CA LEU A 17 -28.32 42.75 -33.53
C LEU A 17 -27.96 41.36 -34.08
N ASP A 18 -26.70 41.11 -34.42
CA ASP A 18 -26.25 39.84 -35.02
C ASP A 18 -26.02 38.75 -33.97
N ASP A 19 -25.11 38.99 -33.02
CA ASP A 19 -24.74 38.05 -31.97
C ASP A 19 -24.62 38.72 -30.59
N VAL A 20 -24.93 37.94 -29.55
CA VAL A 20 -24.86 38.37 -28.15
C VAL A 20 -24.02 37.38 -27.36
N SER A 21 -22.90 37.88 -26.83
CA SER A 21 -22.00 37.12 -25.95
C SER A 21 -22.17 37.57 -24.51
N ILE A 22 -22.33 36.61 -23.59
CA ILE A 22 -22.28 36.88 -22.15
C ILE A 22 -20.81 36.78 -21.74
N THR A 23 -20.23 37.89 -21.30
CA THR A 23 -18.80 37.98 -20.94
C THR A 23 -18.54 37.69 -19.47
N GLU A 24 -19.45 38.11 -18.59
CA GLU A 24 -19.29 37.96 -17.15
C GLU A 24 -20.65 37.71 -16.48
N LEU A 25 -20.71 36.70 -15.62
CA LEU A 25 -21.88 36.36 -14.82
C LEU A 25 -21.46 36.38 -13.35
N SER A 26 -21.87 37.41 -12.62
CA SER A 26 -21.65 37.50 -11.18
C SER A 26 -22.89 36.99 -10.45
N PHE A 27 -22.72 35.94 -9.65
CA PHE A 27 -23.75 35.51 -8.70
C PHE A 27 -23.54 36.25 -7.37
N GLY A 28 -24.62 36.44 -6.61
CA GLY A 28 -24.52 36.99 -5.26
C GLY A 28 -23.63 36.13 -4.36
N LYS A 29 -22.90 36.75 -3.43
CA LYS A 29 -21.93 36.09 -2.52
C LYS A 29 -22.52 34.93 -1.73
N GLU A 30 -23.80 35.02 -1.36
CA GLU A 30 -24.51 33.95 -0.63
C GLU A 30 -24.80 32.73 -1.52
N TYR A 31 -25.10 32.96 -2.80
CA TYR A 31 -25.34 31.89 -3.76
C TYR A 31 -24.04 31.17 -4.12
N THR A 32 -22.93 31.90 -4.29
CA THR A 32 -21.62 31.28 -4.55
C THR A 32 -21.18 30.42 -3.38
N ALA A 33 -21.33 30.90 -2.13
CA ALA A 33 -20.99 30.14 -0.93
C ALA A 33 -21.83 28.86 -0.79
N ALA A 34 -23.13 28.91 -1.08
CA ALA A 34 -23.99 27.73 -1.03
C ALA A 34 -23.62 26.68 -2.10
N VAL A 35 -23.24 27.13 -3.30
CA VAL A 35 -22.79 26.23 -4.38
C VAL A 35 -21.44 25.60 -4.04
N GLU A 36 -20.50 26.37 -3.51
CA GLU A 36 -19.20 25.86 -3.04
C GLU A 36 -19.37 24.85 -1.92
N ALA A 37 -20.21 25.14 -0.92
CA ALA A 37 -20.49 24.21 0.17
C ALA A 37 -21.09 22.89 -0.35
N LYS A 38 -21.99 22.95 -1.33
CA LYS A 38 -22.55 21.75 -1.96
C LYS A 38 -21.50 20.96 -2.73
N GLN A 39 -20.58 21.64 -3.42
CA GLN A 39 -19.48 20.99 -4.14
C GLN A 39 -18.52 20.30 -3.16
N VAL A 40 -18.15 20.95 -2.06
CA VAL A 40 -17.30 20.38 -1.01
C VAL A 40 -17.96 19.14 -0.41
N ALA A 41 -19.25 19.23 -0.03
CA ALA A 41 -19.97 18.08 0.53
C ALA A 41 -20.02 16.89 -0.46
N HIS A 42 -20.18 17.16 -1.75
CA HIS A 42 -20.19 16.10 -2.77
C HIS A 42 -18.80 15.46 -2.94
N GLN A 43 -17.74 16.27 -2.90
CA GLN A 43 -16.37 15.78 -2.97
C GLN A 43 -15.99 14.97 -1.72
N GLU A 44 -16.41 15.41 -0.53
CA GLU A 44 -16.20 14.67 0.71
C GLU A 44 -16.92 13.33 0.72
N ALA A 45 -18.17 13.28 0.24
CA ALA A 45 -18.92 12.03 0.11
C ALA A 45 -18.19 11.03 -0.82
N GLN A 46 -17.69 11.49 -1.97
CA GLN A 46 -16.91 10.64 -2.88
C GLN A 46 -15.61 10.13 -2.23
N ARG A 47 -14.91 11.00 -1.48
CA ARG A 47 -13.70 10.62 -0.74
C ARG A 47 -13.98 9.59 0.34
N ALA A 48 -15.09 9.72 1.07
CA ALA A 48 -15.47 8.78 2.12
C ALA A 48 -15.72 7.37 1.57
N VAL A 49 -16.40 7.26 0.43
CA VAL A 49 -16.62 5.98 -0.26
C VAL A 49 -15.27 5.35 -0.64
N PHE A 50 -14.37 6.13 -1.24
CA PHE A 50 -13.04 5.63 -1.61
C PHE A 50 -12.22 5.17 -0.41
N PHE A 51 -12.30 5.90 0.71
CA PHE A 51 -11.60 5.52 1.94
C PHE A 51 -12.07 4.17 2.48
N VAL A 52 -13.39 3.93 2.48
CA VAL A 52 -13.97 2.65 2.91
C VAL A 52 -13.57 1.51 1.98
N GLU A 53 -13.60 1.74 0.67
CA GLU A 53 -13.21 0.75 -0.34
C GLU A 53 -11.73 0.36 -0.18
N ARG A 54 -10.86 1.36 -0.04
CA ARG A 54 -9.43 1.15 0.22
C ARG A 54 -9.19 0.36 1.51
N ALA A 55 -9.89 0.69 2.59
CA ALA A 55 -9.76 -0.03 3.85
C ALA A 55 -10.19 -1.51 3.74
N LYS A 56 -11.22 -1.80 2.93
CA LYS A 56 -11.62 -3.19 2.62
C LYS A 56 -10.53 -3.92 1.84
N GLN A 57 -9.97 -3.29 0.81
CA GLN A 57 -8.89 -3.88 0.01
C GLN A 57 -7.63 -4.15 0.85
N GLU A 58 -7.20 -3.19 1.68
CA GLU A 58 -6.03 -3.36 2.55
C GLU A 58 -6.24 -4.51 3.56
N ARG A 59 -7.46 -4.66 4.11
CA ARG A 59 -7.79 -5.79 4.99
C ARG A 59 -7.68 -7.11 4.24
N GLN A 60 -8.26 -7.19 3.05
CA GLN A 60 -8.27 -8.42 2.27
C GLN A 60 -6.86 -8.81 1.79
N GLN A 61 -6.04 -7.82 1.41
CA GLN A 61 -4.64 -8.03 1.10
C GLN A 61 -3.87 -8.59 2.30
N LYS A 62 -4.07 -8.06 3.51
CA LYS A 62 -3.44 -8.57 4.74
C LYS A 62 -3.86 -10.00 5.06
N ILE A 63 -5.14 -10.33 4.90
CA ILE A 63 -5.65 -11.70 5.12
C ILE A 63 -5.02 -12.66 4.12
N LEU A 64 -5.06 -12.33 2.82
CA LEU A 64 -4.50 -13.17 1.77
C LEU A 64 -2.98 -13.35 1.93
N GLN A 65 -2.27 -12.30 2.34
CA GLN A 65 -0.84 -12.39 2.63
C GLN A 65 -0.57 -13.32 3.81
N ALA A 66 -1.32 -13.19 4.91
CA ALA A 66 -1.17 -14.06 6.07
C ALA A 66 -1.52 -15.52 5.76
N GLU A 67 -2.56 -15.77 4.96
CA GLU A 67 -2.93 -17.11 4.48
C GLU A 67 -1.84 -17.71 3.59
N GLY A 68 -1.35 -16.94 2.61
CA GLY A 68 -0.27 -17.36 1.72
C GLY A 68 1.02 -17.67 2.48
N GLU A 69 1.39 -16.84 3.46
CA GLU A 69 2.53 -17.09 4.34
C GLU A 69 2.32 -18.34 5.21
N ALA A 70 1.11 -18.57 5.74
CA ALA A 70 0.79 -19.74 6.54
C ALA A 70 0.84 -21.04 5.71
N GLU A 71 0.27 -21.05 4.51
CA GLU A 71 0.33 -22.19 3.59
C GLU A 71 1.76 -22.47 3.12
N ALA A 72 2.51 -21.43 2.76
CA ALA A 72 3.92 -21.55 2.42
C ALA A 72 4.74 -22.12 3.60
N ALA A 73 4.49 -21.66 4.82
CA ALA A 73 5.15 -22.18 6.01
C ALA A 73 4.79 -23.65 6.30
N LYS A 74 3.53 -24.07 6.09
CA LYS A 74 3.11 -25.48 6.21
C LYS A 74 3.84 -26.36 5.20
N MET A 75 3.81 -26.00 3.91
CA MET A 75 4.51 -26.74 2.85
C MET A 75 6.02 -26.81 3.11
N LEU A 76 6.62 -25.71 3.55
CA LEU A 76 8.03 -25.66 3.89
C LEU A 76 8.35 -26.53 5.12
N GLY A 77 7.48 -26.54 6.12
CA GLY A 77 7.61 -27.38 7.31
C GLY A 77 7.53 -28.88 6.99
N GLU A 78 6.66 -29.28 6.06
CA GLU A 78 6.60 -30.65 5.55
C GLU A 78 7.87 -31.04 4.77
N ALA A 79 8.37 -30.15 3.91
CA ALA A 79 9.61 -30.37 3.16
C ALA A 79 10.84 -30.49 4.08
N ILE A 80 10.92 -29.65 5.12
CA ILE A 80 11.97 -29.70 6.14
C ILE A 80 11.91 -31.02 6.93
N GLY A 81 10.71 -31.49 7.26
CA GLY A 81 10.52 -32.76 7.97
C GLY A 81 11.00 -33.98 7.18
N ARG A 82 10.92 -33.96 5.84
CA ARG A 82 11.37 -35.04 4.96
C ARG A 82 12.90 -35.10 4.80
N ASN A 83 13.59 -33.96 4.91
CA ASN A 83 15.04 -33.90 4.75
C ASN A 83 15.70 -33.04 5.86
N PRO A 84 16.20 -33.66 6.94
CA PRO A 84 16.88 -32.93 8.02
C PRO A 84 18.16 -32.21 7.57
N GLY A 85 18.78 -32.66 6.47
CA GLY A 85 19.95 -32.00 5.87
C GLY A 85 19.64 -30.64 5.22
N TYR A 86 18.39 -30.43 4.80
CA TYR A 86 17.97 -29.16 4.19
C TYR A 86 18.01 -28.00 5.19
N LEU A 87 17.61 -28.24 6.45
CA LEU A 87 17.64 -27.21 7.49
C LEU A 87 19.07 -26.79 7.83
N LYS A 88 20.00 -27.75 7.91
CA LYS A 88 21.43 -27.48 8.13
C LYS A 88 22.04 -26.70 6.97
N LEU A 89 21.79 -27.10 5.72
CA LEU A 89 22.28 -26.37 4.55
C LEU A 89 21.72 -24.95 4.47
N ARG A 90 20.45 -24.76 4.82
CA ARG A 90 19.81 -23.44 4.86
C ARG A 90 20.39 -22.55 5.95
N LYS A 91 20.68 -23.10 7.14
CA LYS A 91 21.40 -22.38 8.21
C LYS A 91 22.79 -21.93 7.74
N ILE A 92 23.56 -22.80 7.09
CA ILE A 92 24.88 -22.47 6.55
C ILE A 92 24.80 -21.36 5.49
N ARG A 93 23.82 -21.41 4.58
CA ARG A 93 23.61 -20.33 3.58
C ARG A 93 23.21 -19.01 4.22
N ALA A 94 22.36 -19.04 5.26
CA ALA A 94 22.00 -17.84 6.00
C ALA A 94 23.22 -17.21 6.68
N ALA A 95 24.04 -18.03 7.36
CA ALA A 95 25.30 -17.61 7.95
C ALA A 95 26.28 -17.03 6.91
N GLN A 96 26.39 -17.66 5.73
CA GLN A 96 27.21 -17.16 4.62
C GLN A 96 26.73 -15.79 4.10
N ASN A 97 25.42 -15.60 3.96
CA ASN A 97 24.84 -14.33 3.53
C ASN A 97 25.07 -13.22 4.57
N ILE A 98 24.82 -13.51 5.85
CA ILE A 98 25.06 -12.59 6.96
C ILE A 98 26.54 -12.20 7.01
N SER A 99 27.44 -13.17 6.90
CA SER A 99 28.89 -12.94 6.83
C SER A 99 29.27 -12.03 5.67
N ARG A 100 28.67 -12.23 4.48
CA ARG A 100 28.93 -11.40 3.30
C ARG A 100 28.44 -9.96 3.48
N THR A 101 27.26 -9.78 4.06
CA THR A 101 26.71 -8.45 4.37
C THR A 101 27.57 -7.73 5.41
N ILE A 102 28.06 -8.42 6.44
CA ILE A 102 28.97 -7.86 7.45
C ILE A 102 30.33 -7.51 6.86
N ALA A 103 30.90 -8.37 6.01
CA ALA A 103 32.18 -8.13 5.35
C ALA A 103 32.14 -6.91 4.40
N THR A 104 30.96 -6.61 3.84
CA THR A 104 30.75 -5.47 2.93
C THR A 104 30.35 -4.19 3.67
N SER A 105 29.88 -4.30 4.92
CA SER A 105 29.50 -3.16 5.75
C SER A 105 30.72 -2.30 6.09
N GLN A 106 30.65 -1.00 5.78
CA GLN A 106 31.67 -0.03 6.17
C GLN A 106 31.67 0.29 7.68
N ASN A 107 30.60 -0.08 8.40
CA ASN A 107 30.48 0.20 9.82
C ASN A 107 30.98 -1.00 10.65
N ARG A 108 32.02 -0.79 11.48
CA ARG A 108 32.55 -1.80 12.40
C ARG A 108 31.68 -1.87 13.66
N VAL A 109 30.75 -2.82 13.69
CA VAL A 109 29.91 -3.11 14.86
C VAL A 109 30.37 -4.43 15.48
N TYR A 110 30.65 -4.43 16.79
CA TYR A 110 30.94 -5.65 17.53
C TYR A 110 29.63 -6.40 17.77
N LEU A 111 29.40 -7.45 17.00
CA LEU A 111 28.22 -8.31 17.11
C LEU A 111 28.64 -9.66 17.68
N SER A 112 27.85 -10.19 18.62
CA SER A 112 28.09 -11.51 19.18
C SER A 112 27.86 -12.58 18.10
N GLY A 113 28.90 -13.37 17.78
CA GLY A 113 28.85 -14.41 16.73
C GLY A 113 27.78 -15.49 16.95
N ASN A 114 27.30 -15.64 18.19
CA ASN A 114 26.24 -16.57 18.55
C ASN A 114 24.85 -16.13 18.06
N GLY A 115 24.55 -14.82 18.06
CA GLY A 115 23.29 -14.28 17.55
C GLY A 115 23.21 -14.26 16.02
N LEU A 116 24.36 -14.36 15.35
CA LEU A 116 24.48 -14.32 13.89
C LEU A 116 24.61 -15.70 13.24
N MET A 117 24.49 -16.78 14.04
CA MET A 117 24.63 -18.17 13.56
C MET A 117 25.95 -18.43 12.81
N LEU A 118 27.01 -17.68 13.12
CA LEU A 118 28.30 -17.77 12.43
C LEU A 118 29.20 -18.88 13.00
N ASN A 119 28.87 -19.39 14.20
CA ASN A 119 29.62 -20.49 14.80
C ASN A 119 29.06 -21.84 14.35
N ILE A 120 29.62 -22.36 13.26
CA ILE A 120 29.24 -23.65 12.65
C ILE A 120 29.78 -24.84 13.45
N SER A 121 30.74 -24.60 14.35
CA SER A 121 31.47 -25.64 15.09
C SER A 121 30.89 -25.96 16.47
N ASP A 122 29.96 -25.14 16.98
CA ASP A 122 29.39 -25.29 18.32
C ASP A 122 28.23 -26.29 18.34
N PRO A 123 28.16 -27.25 19.28
CA PRO A 123 27.04 -28.20 19.39
C PRO A 123 25.68 -27.52 19.64
N SER A 124 25.68 -26.30 20.20
CA SER A 124 24.48 -25.46 20.37
C SER A 124 23.82 -25.05 19.03
N PHE A 125 24.59 -25.03 17.93
CA PHE A 125 24.08 -24.74 16.59
C PHE A 125 23.12 -25.81 16.07
N ASP A 126 23.40 -27.07 16.41
CA ASP A 126 22.64 -28.25 16.02
C ASP A 126 21.56 -28.64 17.06
N GLU A 127 21.74 -28.31 18.34
CA GLU A 127 20.79 -28.62 19.41
C GLU A 127 19.35 -28.14 19.13
N GLN A 128 19.18 -26.94 18.59
CA GLN A 128 17.85 -26.41 18.29
C GLN A 128 17.17 -27.16 17.14
N SER A 129 17.93 -27.63 16.15
CA SER A 129 17.41 -28.49 15.07
C SER A 129 17.06 -29.89 15.60
N ASP A 130 17.88 -30.44 16.48
CA ASP A 130 17.69 -31.79 17.01
C ASP A 130 16.54 -31.88 18.04
N LYS A 131 16.30 -30.81 18.82
CA LYS A 131 15.14 -30.71 19.72
C LYS A 131 13.82 -30.66 18.95
N LEU A 132 13.78 -29.96 17.81
CA LEU A 132 12.59 -29.92 16.93
C LEU A 132 12.29 -31.28 16.27
N LEU A 133 13.32 -32.07 15.96
CA LEU A 133 13.18 -33.43 15.44
C LEU A 133 12.67 -34.42 16.51
N LYS A 134 13.07 -34.26 17.78
CA LYS A 134 12.63 -35.11 18.89
C LYS A 134 11.19 -34.82 19.35
N SER A 135 10.70 -33.58 19.25
CA SER A 135 9.32 -33.22 19.64
C SER A 135 8.24 -33.78 18.69
N LYS A 136 8.61 -34.31 17.53
CA LYS A 136 7.71 -34.88 16.52
C LYS A 136 7.66 -36.42 16.53
N LYS A 137 8.39 -37.08 17.43
CA LYS A 137 8.38 -38.54 17.64
C LYS A 137 7.52 -38.91 18.83
#